data_AF-A0A3D8RFS0-F1
#
_entry.id   AF-A0A3D8RFS0-F1
#
_cell.length_a   1.000
_cell.length_b   1.000
_cell.length_c   1.000
_cell.angle_alpha   90.00
_cell.angle_beta   90.00
_cell.angle_gamma   90.00
#
_symmetry.space_group_name_H-M   'P 1'
#
loop_
_entity.id
_entity.type
_entity.pdbx_description
1 polymer ?
#
loop_
_entity_poly.entity_id
_entity_poly.type
_entity_poly.pdbx_seq_one_letter_code
_entity_poly.pdbx_strand_id
1 'polypeptide(L)'
;MAQHSQPSTYTQGYSNYTIASHQSRTTESNAAFLLPHIKKTDRILDVDCGPDTITMGLAKYASEGNSVGVKISPDVLQKAKD
;
A
#
# COMPACT_ATOMS: atom_id res chain seq x y z
N MET A 1 2.37 -10.41 35.87
CA MET A 1 2.03 -11.29 34.73
C MET A 1 1.26 -10.45 33.74
N ALA A 2 1.89 -9.99 32.65
CA ALA A 2 1.21 -9.19 31.64
C ALA A 2 0.43 -10.12 30.71
N GLN A 3 -0.89 -9.94 30.65
CA GLN A 3 -1.75 -10.68 29.71
C GLN A 3 -1.32 -10.37 28.27
N HIS A 4 -1.10 -11.42 27.49
CA HIS A 4 -0.99 -11.36 26.04
C HIS A 4 -2.32 -10.86 25.46
N SER A 5 -2.33 -9.64 24.93
CA SER A 5 -3.41 -9.17 24.07
C SER A 5 -3.37 -9.98 22.77
N GLN A 6 -4.45 -10.72 22.49
CA GLN A 6 -4.63 -11.46 21.25
C GLN A 6 -4.49 -10.51 20.05
N PRO A 7 -3.82 -10.91 18.95
CA PRO A 7 -3.81 -10.10 17.74
C PRO A 7 -5.26 -9.90 17.28
N SER A 8 -5.70 -8.65 17.13
CA SER A 8 -7.03 -8.36 16.62
C SER A 8 -7.10 -8.85 15.17
N THR A 9 -7.64 -10.05 14.97
CA THR A 9 -7.84 -10.61 13.64
C THR A 9 -8.81 -9.70 12.90
N TYR A 10 -8.28 -8.97 11.92
CA TYR A 10 -9.03 -7.97 11.16
C TYR A 10 -9.93 -8.68 10.14
N THR A 11 -11.04 -9.26 10.62
CA THR A 11 -11.87 -10.20 9.84
C THR A 11 -12.60 -9.54 8.67
N GLN A 12 -12.91 -8.24 8.76
CA GLN A 12 -13.71 -7.54 7.75
C GLN A 12 -12.92 -7.14 6.48
N GLY A 13 -11.58 -7.09 6.54
CA GLY A 13 -10.72 -6.55 5.47
C GLY A 13 -10.05 -7.58 4.56
N TYR A 14 -10.20 -8.88 4.85
CA TYR A 14 -9.46 -9.97 4.20
C TYR A 14 -10.34 -10.93 3.38
N SER A 15 -11.56 -10.52 3.03
CA SER A 15 -12.34 -11.30 2.06
C SER A 15 -11.63 -11.31 0.70
N ASN A 16 -11.75 -12.41 -0.06
CA ASN A 16 -11.19 -12.50 -1.41
C ASN A 16 -11.68 -11.34 -2.32
N TYR A 17 -12.90 -10.85 -2.09
CA TYR A 17 -13.46 -9.71 -2.78
C TYR A 17 -12.75 -8.40 -2.43
N THR A 18 -12.45 -8.20 -1.14
CA THR A 18 -11.70 -7.03 -0.66
C THR A 18 -10.29 -7.00 -1.23
N ILE A 19 -9.62 -8.15 -1.31
CA ILE A 19 -8.29 -8.27 -1.93
C ILE A 19 -8.37 -7.92 -3.42
N ALA A 20 -9.33 -8.49 -4.16
CA ALA A 20 -9.50 -8.22 -5.59
C ALA A 20 -9.78 -6.74 -5.87
N SER A 21 -10.66 -6.10 -5.08
CA SER A 21 -10.93 -4.66 -5.18
C SER A 21 -9.68 -3.82 -4.91
N HIS A 22 -8.85 -4.21 -3.95
CA HIS A 22 -7.60 -3.50 -3.69
C HIS A 22 -6.56 -3.68 -4.79
N GLN A 23 -6.53 -4.83 -5.46
CA GLN A 23 -5.63 -5.13 -6.59
C GLN A 23 -5.99 -4.35 -7.85
N SER A 24 -7.24 -3.96 -8.05
CA SER A 24 -7.65 -3.17 -9.20
C SER A 24 -7.36 -1.67 -9.07
N ARG A 25 -6.87 -1.21 -7.91
CA ARG A 25 -6.58 0.21 -7.67
C ARG A 25 -5.33 0.64 -8.42
N THR A 26 -5.36 1.84 -8.98
CA THR A 26 -4.21 2.50 -9.62
C THR A 26 -3.98 3.86 -8.99
N THR A 27 -2.79 4.41 -9.15
CA THR A 27 -2.53 5.78 -8.63
C THR A 27 -3.39 6.79 -9.39
N GLU A 28 -3.60 6.57 -10.68
CA GLU A 28 -4.37 7.43 -11.58
C GLU A 28 -5.87 7.40 -11.28
N SER A 29 -6.44 6.26 -10.88
CA SER A 29 -7.88 6.17 -10.57
C SER A 29 -8.20 6.48 -9.12
N ASN A 30 -7.29 6.19 -8.18
CA ASN A 30 -7.57 6.26 -6.75
C ASN A 30 -6.81 7.36 -6.01
N ALA A 31 -5.72 7.88 -6.59
CA ALA A 31 -4.86 8.90 -5.99
C ALA A 31 -4.53 10.06 -6.95
N ALA A 32 -5.33 10.25 -8.02
CA ALA A 32 -5.10 11.29 -9.03
C ALA A 32 -4.94 12.70 -8.45
N PHE A 33 -5.64 12.99 -7.36
CA PHE A 33 -5.58 14.28 -6.67
C PHE A 33 -4.19 14.60 -6.11
N LEU A 34 -3.34 13.61 -5.87
CA LEU A 34 -1.97 13.80 -5.41
C LEU A 34 -1.01 14.11 -6.56
N LEU A 35 -1.30 13.64 -7.77
CA LEU A 35 -0.36 13.67 -8.90
C LEU A 35 0.18 15.06 -9.24
N PRO A 36 -0.63 16.14 -9.25
CA PRO A 36 -0.13 17.49 -9.53
C PRO A 36 0.84 18.03 -8.46
N HIS A 37 0.87 17.41 -7.29
CA HIS A 37 1.67 17.83 -6.15
C HIS A 37 2.96 17.01 -5.98
N ILE A 38 3.09 15.89 -6.70
CA ILE A 38 4.27 15.03 -6.63
C ILE A 38 5.34 15.59 -7.55
N LYS A 39 6.51 15.87 -6.98
CA LYS A 39 7.74 16.16 -7.71
C LYS A 39 8.51 14.88 -7.96
N LYS A 40 9.31 14.86 -9.03
CA LYS A 40 10.16 13.73 -9.36
C LYS A 40 11.11 13.33 -8.23
N THR A 41 11.54 14.28 -7.40
CA THR A 41 12.52 14.08 -6.33
C THR A 41 11.89 13.73 -4.98
N ASP A 42 10.57 13.64 -4.89
CA ASP A 42 9.89 13.44 -3.62
C ASP A 42 10.15 12.05 -3.03
N ARG A 43 10.10 11.97 -1.70
CA ARG A 43 10.22 10.71 -0.96
C ARG A 43 8.88 10.41 -0.33
N ILE A 44 8.23 9.35 -0.78
CA ILE A 44 6.82 9.04 -0.47
C ILE A 44 6.75 7.78 0.40
N LEU A 45 5.93 7.83 1.46
CA LEU A 45 5.61 6.68 2.30
C LEU A 45 4.15 6.30 2.11
N ASP A 46 3.90 5.09 1.61
CA ASP A 46 2.56 4.51 1.47
C ASP A 46 2.27 3.59 2.66
N VAL A 47 1.39 4.03 3.55
CA VAL A 47 1.04 3.31 4.78
C VAL A 47 -0.18 2.43 4.52
N ASP A 48 -0.08 1.16 4.89
CA ASP A 48 -1.05 0.12 4.56
C ASP A 48 -1.20 -0.09 3.04
N CYS A 49 -0.05 -0.16 2.36
CA CYS A 49 0.11 -0.22 0.89
C CYS A 49 -0.66 -1.36 0.18
N GLY A 50 -1.17 -2.34 0.92
CA GLY A 50 -2.07 -3.37 0.40
C GLY A 50 -1.33 -4.30 -0.58
N PRO A 51 -1.75 -4.38 -1.86
CA PRO A 51 -1.07 -5.13 -2.91
C PRO A 51 -0.01 -4.31 -3.69
N ASP A 52 0.38 -3.14 -3.17
CA ASP A 52 1.45 -2.26 -3.68
C ASP A 52 1.21 -1.59 -5.04
N THR A 53 0.03 -1.76 -5.65
CA THR A 53 -0.31 -1.14 -6.94
C THR A 53 -0.24 0.38 -6.92
N ILE A 54 -0.59 1.00 -5.79
CA ILE A 54 -0.49 2.45 -5.59
C ILE A 54 0.97 2.84 -5.33
N THR A 55 1.69 2.12 -4.47
CA THR A 55 3.12 2.37 -4.21
C THR A 55 3.95 2.37 -5.50
N MET A 56 3.73 1.38 -6.38
CA MET A 56 4.40 1.26 -7.67
C MET A 56 4.03 2.40 -8.62
N GLY A 57 2.76 2.82 -8.64
CA GLY A 57 2.34 3.95 -9.47
C GLY A 57 2.99 5.25 -8.99
N LEU A 58 2.99 5.52 -7.69
CA LEU A 58 3.66 6.68 -7.08
C LEU A 58 5.15 6.73 -7.41
N ALA A 59 5.84 5.58 -7.43
CA ALA A 59 7.26 5.50 -7.82
C ALA A 59 7.52 5.97 -9.27
N LYS A 60 6.55 5.84 -10.18
CA LYS A 60 6.67 6.37 -11.55
C LYS A 60 6.63 7.89 -11.59
N TYR A 61 5.89 8.53 -10.68
CA TYR A 61 5.79 9.99 -10.58
C TYR A 61 6.97 10.60 -9.81
N ALA A 62 7.42 9.93 -8.73
CA ALA A 62 8.61 10.30 -7.96
C ALA A 62 9.88 9.60 -8.50
N SER A 63 10.10 9.65 -9.81
CA SER A 63 11.10 8.84 -10.54
C SER A 63 12.57 9.09 -10.16
N GLU A 64 12.87 10.25 -9.57
CA GLU A 64 14.21 10.65 -9.10
C GLU A 64 14.31 10.62 -7.57
N GLY A 65 13.24 10.21 -6.89
CA GLY A 65 13.12 10.09 -5.44
C GLY A 65 13.00 8.64 -5.01
N ASN A 66 12.07 8.35 -4.10
CA ASN A 66 11.80 6.98 -3.63
C ASN A 66 10.37 6.86 -3.08
N SER A 67 9.71 5.74 -3.34
CA SER A 67 8.44 5.36 -2.74
C SER A 67 8.58 4.07 -1.93
N VAL A 68 8.20 4.11 -0.66
CA VAL A 68 8.28 2.95 0.25
C VAL A 68 6.87 2.58 0.71
N GLY A 69 6.49 1.32 0.51
CA GLY A 69 5.28 0.74 1.08
C GLY A 69 5.55 0.09 2.44
N VAL A 70 4.69 0.33 3.42
CA VAL A 70 4.75 -0.34 4.73
C VAL A 70 3.41 -0.95 5.09
N LYS A 71 3.44 -2.15 5.69
CA LYS A 71 2.25 -2.86 6.15
C LYS A 71 2.55 -3.63 7.43
N ILE A 72 1.58 -3.64 8.36
CA ILE A 72 1.71 -4.30 9.67
C ILE A 72 1.62 -5.83 9.59
N SER A 73 0.88 -6.38 8.61
CA SER A 73 0.71 -7.83 8.47
C SER A 73 1.74 -8.44 7.50
N PRO A 74 2.59 -9.37 7.96
CA PRO A 74 3.63 -9.99 7.14
C PRO A 74 3.09 -10.89 6.01
N ASP A 75 1.86 -11.41 6.13
CA ASP A 75 1.31 -12.41 5.19
C ASP A 75 0.97 -11.86 3.78
N VAL A 76 1.01 -10.55 3.56
CA VAL A 76 0.69 -9.94 2.25
C VAL A 76 1.91 -9.43 1.48
N LEU A 77 3.06 -9.29 2.14
CA LEU A 77 4.29 -8.81 1.49
C LEU A 77 4.92 -9.81 0.50
N GLN A 78 4.39 -11.03 0.44
CA GLN A 78 4.92 -12.09 -0.43
C GLN A 78 4.49 -11.96 -1.89
N LYS A 79 3.41 -11.22 -2.19
CA LYS A 79 2.94 -10.98 -3.57
C LYS A 79 3.51 -9.70 -4.21
N ALA A 80 4.22 -8.88 -3.45
CA ALA A 80 4.78 -7.60 -3.88
C ALA A 80 6.15 -7.72 -4.55
N LYS A 81 6.77 -8.91 -4.52
CA LYS A 81 8.15 -9.13 -4.93
C LYS A 81 8.30 -9.73 -6.34
N ASP A 82 7.18 -9.98 -7.02
CA ASP A 82 7.12 -10.54 -8.38
C ASP A 82 6.80 -9.46 -9.42
#